data_AF-A0AA88U6W4-F1
#
_entry.id   AF-A0AA88U6W4-F1
#
_cell.length_a   1.000
_cell.length_b   1.000
_cell.length_c   1.000
_cell.angle_alpha   90.00
_cell.angle_beta   90.00
_cell.angle_gamma   90.00
#
_symmetry.space_group_name_H-M   'P 1'
#
loop_
_entity.id
_entity.type
_entity.pdbx_description
1 polymer ?
#
loop_
_entity_poly.entity_id
_entity_poly.type
_entity_poly.pdbx_seq_one_letter_code
_entity_poly.pdbx_strand_id
1 'polypeptide(L)'
;MSSDASSPVKSTTPPLSPLSPVSPVSPSSLRLPACRQRDRSPSPMRGYLIPSPLPTRRNRTCSAAARAAEGPVFAGVCKCFSRSKGHGFITPSEGGNDIFVHISDIEGEYVPTEGDEVSYKICSIPPKHEKIQAVEVTITHLAPGTKHETWSGAVFQS
;
A
#
# COMPACT_ATOMS: atom_id res chain seq x y z
N MET A 1 10.82 36.11 -78.00
CA MET A 1 9.56 35.54 -78.52
C MET A 1 9.62 34.05 -78.27
N SER A 2 8.78 33.59 -77.36
CA SER A 2 8.69 32.20 -76.86
C SER A 2 8.09 31.25 -77.89
N SER A 3 8.41 29.96 -77.81
CA SER A 3 7.50 28.82 -78.07
C SER A 3 8.20 27.52 -77.63
N ASP A 4 7.68 26.87 -76.59
CA ASP A 4 8.08 25.55 -76.11
C ASP A 4 6.91 24.55 -76.33
N ALA A 5 7.26 23.28 -76.49
CA ALA A 5 6.45 22.20 -77.04
C ALA A 5 5.55 21.47 -76.02
N SER A 6 4.79 20.51 -76.55
CA SER A 6 3.53 19.96 -76.04
C SER A 6 3.66 18.65 -75.23
N SER A 7 2.97 18.62 -74.08
CA SER A 7 2.19 17.50 -73.45
C SER A 7 2.88 16.17 -73.04
N PRO A 8 2.18 15.24 -72.32
CA PRO A 8 1.92 15.28 -70.88
C PRO A 8 2.39 14.00 -70.15
N VAL A 9 2.54 14.04 -68.82
CA VAL A 9 2.62 12.81 -68.00
C VAL A 9 1.58 12.80 -66.87
N LYS A 10 1.13 11.60 -66.60
CA LYS A 10 -0.13 11.16 -66.01
C LYS A 10 0.06 10.79 -64.53
N SER A 11 -0.78 11.28 -63.64
CA SER A 11 -1.13 10.61 -62.37
C SER A 11 -2.20 11.43 -61.63
N THR A 12 -3.47 11.02 -61.48
CA THR A 12 -4.02 9.83 -60.81
C THR A 12 -4.43 10.13 -59.34
N THR A 13 -5.75 10.34 -59.17
CA THR A 13 -6.63 10.00 -58.01
C THR A 13 -6.72 10.91 -56.76
N PRO A 14 -7.79 10.80 -55.92
CA PRO A 14 -8.87 11.79 -55.83
C PRO A 14 -9.12 12.21 -54.35
N PRO A 15 -10.34 12.54 -53.84
CA PRO A 15 -10.52 13.64 -52.89
C PRO A 15 -10.52 13.22 -51.41
N LEU A 16 -10.34 14.24 -50.57
CA LEU A 16 -10.66 14.39 -49.14
C LEU A 16 -11.43 13.21 -48.49
N SER A 17 -10.77 12.51 -47.58
CA SER A 17 -11.40 11.51 -46.70
C SER A 17 -12.09 12.17 -45.49
N PRO A 18 -13.34 11.78 -45.15
CA PRO A 18 -14.06 12.21 -43.96
C PRO A 18 -13.85 11.27 -42.74
N LEU A 19 -14.03 11.85 -41.55
CA LEU A 19 -14.52 11.30 -40.27
C LEU A 19 -13.93 9.98 -39.70
N SER A 20 -13.30 10.16 -38.53
CA SER A 20 -13.09 9.27 -37.37
C SER A 20 -13.49 7.78 -37.48
N PRO A 21 -12.59 6.82 -37.17
CA PRO A 21 -12.98 5.44 -36.99
C PRO A 21 -13.70 5.22 -35.65
N VAL A 22 -14.89 4.65 -35.74
CA VAL A 22 -15.71 4.15 -34.63
C VAL A 22 -15.04 2.91 -34.03
N SER A 23 -14.92 2.88 -32.70
CA SER A 23 -14.42 1.73 -31.93
C SER A 23 -15.25 0.46 -32.20
N PRO A 24 -14.63 -0.73 -32.35
CA PRO A 24 -15.39 -1.96 -32.47
C PRO A 24 -16.09 -2.31 -31.15
N VAL A 25 -17.36 -2.72 -31.24
CA VAL A 25 -18.15 -3.22 -30.13
C VAL A 25 -17.54 -4.51 -29.58
N SER A 26 -17.40 -4.61 -28.26
CA SER A 26 -16.84 -5.78 -27.58
C SER A 26 -17.72 -7.03 -27.78
N PRO A 27 -17.15 -8.20 -28.13
CA PRO A 27 -17.92 -9.44 -28.14
C PRO A 27 -18.14 -9.93 -26.70
N SER A 28 -19.37 -9.74 -26.20
CA SER A 28 -19.85 -10.20 -24.89
C SER A 28 -20.01 -11.73 -24.79
N SER A 29 -18.98 -12.54 -25.07
CA SER A 29 -19.09 -14.01 -25.01
C SER A 29 -17.83 -14.74 -24.56
N LEU A 30 -17.03 -14.16 -23.68
CA LEU A 30 -16.11 -14.94 -22.83
C LEU A 30 -16.70 -15.02 -21.42
N ARG A 31 -17.58 -16.00 -21.22
CA ARG A 31 -18.06 -16.37 -19.89
C ARG A 31 -16.91 -17.04 -19.14
N LEU A 32 -16.09 -16.22 -18.47
CA LEU A 32 -15.11 -16.73 -17.52
C LEU A 32 -15.85 -17.66 -16.55
N PRO A 33 -15.32 -18.87 -16.27
CA PRO A 33 -15.93 -19.73 -15.25
C PRO A 33 -16.08 -18.90 -13.99
N ALA A 34 -17.28 -18.92 -13.40
CA ALA A 34 -17.56 -18.17 -12.18
C ALA A 34 -16.40 -18.39 -11.24
N CYS A 35 -15.66 -17.31 -10.94
CA CYS A 35 -14.53 -17.35 -10.03
C CYS A 35 -15.05 -18.05 -8.79
N ARG A 36 -14.70 -19.33 -8.65
CA ARG A 36 -15.03 -20.13 -7.49
C ARG A 36 -14.59 -19.25 -6.36
N GLN A 37 -15.56 -18.74 -5.58
CA GLN A 37 -15.29 -17.89 -4.43
C GLN A 37 -14.34 -18.75 -3.61
N ARG A 38 -13.05 -18.46 -3.78
CA ARG A 38 -12.04 -18.95 -2.88
C ARG A 38 -12.53 -18.32 -1.60
N ASP A 39 -13.14 -19.12 -0.74
CA ASP A 39 -13.42 -18.76 0.64
C ASP A 39 -12.09 -18.28 1.18
N ARG A 40 -11.88 -16.98 0.98
CA ARG A 40 -10.60 -16.31 1.16
C ARG A 40 -10.55 -16.22 2.66
N SER A 41 -9.84 -17.18 3.23
CA SER A 41 -9.28 -17.24 4.59
C SER A 41 -9.76 -16.10 5.49
N PRO A 42 -10.44 -16.38 6.61
CA PRO A 42 -11.01 -15.38 7.53
C PRO A 42 -9.92 -14.64 8.32
N SER A 43 -8.99 -14.01 7.61
CA SER A 43 -7.97 -13.18 8.20
C SER A 43 -8.64 -11.94 8.81
N PRO A 44 -8.38 -11.61 10.09
CA PRO A 44 -8.81 -10.36 10.72
C PRO A 44 -8.38 -9.11 9.93
N MET A 45 -7.39 -9.26 9.06
CA MET A 45 -6.83 -8.22 8.19
C MET A 45 -7.64 -7.91 6.91
N ARG A 46 -8.86 -8.41 6.75
CA ARG A 46 -9.65 -8.26 5.52
C ARG A 46 -10.14 -6.80 5.39
N GLY A 47 -9.49 -6.00 4.54
CA GLY A 47 -9.87 -4.62 4.26
C GLY A 47 -8.70 -3.63 4.31
N TYR A 48 -7.59 -4.00 4.92
CA TYR A 48 -6.43 -3.12 5.01
C TYR A 48 -5.52 -3.26 3.77
N LEU A 49 -5.27 -2.13 3.09
CA LEU A 49 -4.44 -2.08 1.89
C LEU A 49 -2.95 -2.07 2.25
N ILE A 50 -2.32 -3.25 2.21
CA ILE A 50 -0.88 -3.41 2.38
C ILE A 50 -0.13 -2.49 1.37
N PRO A 51 0.85 -1.67 1.81
CA PRO A 51 1.65 -0.83 0.91
C PRO A 51 2.59 -1.66 0.03
N SER A 52 2.73 -1.29 -1.25
CA SER A 52 3.69 -1.92 -2.18
C SER A 52 4.57 -0.84 -2.81
N PRO A 53 5.91 -0.95 -2.75
CA PRO A 53 6.69 -1.94 -2.00
C PRO A 53 6.55 -1.73 -0.48
N LEU A 54 6.62 -2.81 0.31
CA LEU A 54 6.56 -2.76 1.77
C LEU A 54 7.85 -2.13 2.32
N PRO A 55 7.84 -0.90 2.84
CA PRO A 55 9.01 -0.36 3.50
C PRO A 55 9.24 -1.14 4.80
N THR A 56 10.48 -1.58 5.00
CA THR A 56 10.94 -2.17 6.26
C THR A 56 12.05 -1.29 6.81
N ARG A 57 12.41 -1.47 8.09
CA ARG A 57 13.50 -0.72 8.72
C ARG A 57 14.82 -0.80 7.93
N ARG A 58 15.11 -1.94 7.30
CA ARG A 58 16.36 -2.17 6.54
C ARG A 58 16.33 -1.59 5.13
N ASN A 59 15.14 -1.42 4.56
CA ASN A 59 14.96 -0.96 3.18
C ASN A 59 14.51 0.51 3.10
N ARG A 60 14.35 1.19 4.24
CA ARG A 60 14.04 2.63 4.30
C ARG A 60 15.29 3.45 3.98
N THR A 61 15.16 4.47 3.13
CA THR A 61 16.27 5.38 2.82
C THR A 61 16.73 6.15 4.06
N CYS A 62 18.04 6.41 4.19
CA CYS A 62 18.62 7.10 5.34
C CYS A 62 17.93 8.43 5.67
N SER A 63 17.63 9.24 4.66
CA SER A 63 16.96 10.54 4.84
C SER A 63 15.51 10.41 5.32
N ALA A 64 14.79 9.35 4.94
CA ALA A 64 13.43 9.09 5.42
C ALA A 64 13.45 8.60 6.88
N ALA A 65 14.44 7.79 7.26
CA ALA A 65 14.64 7.39 8.65
C ALA A 65 15.01 8.59 9.54
N ALA A 66 15.98 9.42 9.12
CA ALA A 66 16.40 10.60 9.87
C ALA A 66 15.25 11.59 10.11
N ARG A 67 14.48 11.91 9.05
CA ARG A 67 13.30 12.80 9.18
C ARG A 67 12.23 12.23 10.10
N ALA A 68 12.02 10.91 10.08
CA ALA A 68 11.05 10.29 10.98
C ALA A 68 11.56 10.31 12.43
N ALA A 69 12.85 10.10 12.67
CA ALA A 69 13.46 10.14 14.00
C ALA A 69 13.40 11.53 14.64
N GLU A 70 13.53 12.60 13.85
CA GLU A 70 13.37 14.00 14.29
C GLU A 70 11.88 14.42 14.39
N GLY A 71 10.96 13.58 13.93
CA GLY A 71 9.54 13.86 13.94
C GLY A 71 8.89 13.76 15.33
N PRO A 72 7.67 14.32 15.48
CA PRO A 72 6.90 14.19 16.71
C PRO A 72 6.53 12.73 16.99
N VAL A 73 6.39 12.41 18.28
CA VAL A 73 5.88 11.13 18.76
C VAL A 73 4.37 11.21 18.88
N PHE A 74 3.69 10.21 18.36
CA PHE A 74 2.24 10.05 18.41
C PHE A 74 1.86 8.85 19.29
N ALA A 75 0.64 8.86 19.79
CA ALA A 75 0.03 7.74 20.49
C ALA A 75 -1.03 7.08 19.60
N GLY A 76 -1.27 5.79 19.83
CA GLY A 76 -2.34 5.06 19.17
C GLY A 76 -2.56 3.70 19.80
N VAL A 77 -3.49 2.95 19.23
CA VAL A 77 -3.86 1.62 19.69
C VAL A 77 -3.61 0.62 18.57
N CYS A 78 -2.94 -0.48 18.88
CA CYS A 78 -2.74 -1.59 17.95
C CYS A 78 -4.11 -2.18 17.60
N LYS A 79 -4.49 -2.08 16.32
CA LYS A 79 -5.78 -2.58 15.83
C LYS A 79 -5.71 -4.04 15.46
N CYS A 80 -4.65 -4.41 14.75
CA CYS A 80 -4.38 -5.80 14.43
C CYS A 80 -2.90 -5.98 14.14
N PHE A 81 -2.35 -7.10 14.59
CA PHE A 81 -0.99 -7.48 14.25
C PHE A 81 -0.93 -8.99 14.04
N SER A 82 -0.20 -9.42 13.01
CA SER A 82 -0.02 -10.83 12.72
C SER A 82 1.46 -11.16 12.70
N ARG A 83 1.92 -11.88 13.73
CA ARG A 83 3.30 -12.38 13.84
C ARG A 83 3.73 -13.16 12.61
N SER A 84 2.87 -14.05 12.11
CA SER A 84 3.16 -14.87 10.92
C SER A 84 3.31 -14.06 9.65
N LYS A 85 2.57 -12.94 9.51
CA LYS A 85 2.68 -12.04 8.35
C LYS A 85 3.73 -10.94 8.55
N GLY A 86 4.16 -10.68 9.78
CA GLY A 86 5.15 -9.66 10.14
C GLY A 86 4.65 -8.22 10.00
N HIS A 87 3.34 -7.97 9.96
CA HIS A 87 2.80 -6.62 9.85
C HIS A 87 1.44 -6.49 10.52
N GLY A 88 1.02 -5.24 10.69
CA GLY A 88 -0.20 -4.86 11.38
C GLY A 88 -0.66 -3.44 11.03
N PHE A 89 -1.66 -2.98 11.77
CA PHE A 89 -2.21 -1.63 11.67
C PHE A 89 -2.41 -1.04 13.06
N ILE A 90 -2.14 0.26 13.19
CA ILE A 90 -2.33 1.06 14.40
C ILE A 90 -3.40 2.12 14.11
N THR A 91 -4.38 2.24 15.00
CA THR A 91 -5.35 3.32 14.99
C THR A 91 -4.77 4.51 15.76
N PRO A 92 -4.56 5.68 15.15
CA PRO A 92 -4.08 6.87 15.85
C PRO A 92 -5.05 7.33 16.94
N SER A 93 -4.54 7.84 18.06
CA SER A 93 -5.39 8.40 19.13
C SER A 93 -6.12 9.68 18.68
N GLU A 94 -5.53 10.44 17.77
CA GLU A 94 -6.12 11.64 17.16
C GLU A 94 -7.21 11.30 16.12
N GLY A 95 -7.41 10.01 15.83
CA GLY A 95 -8.28 9.53 14.77
C GLY A 95 -7.64 9.59 13.39
N GLY A 96 -8.44 9.31 12.36
CA GLY A 96 -7.99 9.26 10.96
C GLY A 96 -7.78 7.85 10.42
N ASN A 97 -6.92 7.72 9.42
CA ASN A 97 -6.67 6.46 8.75
C ASN A 97 -5.72 5.57 9.56
N ASP A 98 -5.98 4.26 9.53
CA ASP A 98 -5.10 3.28 10.17
C ASP A 98 -3.70 3.32 9.54
N ILE A 99 -2.68 3.30 10.39
CA ILE A 99 -1.29 3.42 10.00
C ILE A 99 -0.67 2.03 9.90
N PHE A 100 0.02 1.78 8.80
CA PHE A 100 0.72 0.52 8.58
C PHE A 100 1.92 0.39 9.52
N VAL A 101 2.09 -0.77 10.16
CA VAL A 101 3.28 -1.11 10.97
C VAL A 101 3.89 -2.41 10.49
N HIS A 102 5.23 -2.47 10.47
CA HIS A 102 5.99 -3.67 10.13
C HIS A 102 6.77 -4.16 11.36
N ILE A 103 6.92 -5.48 11.52
CA ILE A 103 7.62 -6.13 12.64
C ILE A 103 9.03 -5.56 12.88
N SER A 104 9.73 -5.14 11.82
CA SER A 104 11.07 -4.57 11.93
C SER A 104 11.12 -3.21 12.63
N ASP A 105 10.00 -2.51 12.67
CA ASP A 105 9.87 -1.17 13.25
C ASP A 105 9.29 -1.20 14.66
N ILE A 106 8.95 -2.39 15.18
CA ILE A 106 8.50 -2.58 16.54
C ILE A 106 9.72 -2.84 17.42
N GLU A 107 9.78 -2.10 18.52
CA GLU A 107 10.79 -2.20 19.55
C GLU A 107 10.23 -2.90 20.79
N GLY A 108 11.14 -3.37 21.64
CA GLY A 108 10.79 -4.11 22.86
C GLY A 108 10.65 -5.61 22.65
N GLU A 109 10.22 -6.30 23.71
CA GLU A 109 10.18 -7.75 23.79
C GLU A 109 8.83 -8.36 23.42
N TYR A 110 7.75 -7.58 23.54
CA TYR A 110 6.38 -8.04 23.33
C TYR A 110 5.98 -8.00 21.85
N VAL A 111 5.20 -8.99 21.45
CA VAL A 111 4.47 -9.05 20.19
C VAL A 111 3.22 -8.18 20.36
N PRO A 112 3.02 -7.14 19.52
CA PRO A 112 1.82 -6.31 19.63
C PRO A 112 0.56 -7.14 19.47
N THR A 113 -0.40 -6.89 20.34
CA THR A 113 -1.72 -7.50 20.36
C THR A 113 -2.78 -6.44 20.17
N GLU A 114 -3.97 -6.85 19.71
CA GLU A 114 -5.10 -5.93 19.57
C GLU A 114 -5.44 -5.30 20.93
N GLY A 115 -5.59 -3.97 20.94
CA GLY A 115 -5.87 -3.19 22.15
C GLY A 115 -4.64 -2.61 22.85
N ASP A 116 -3.42 -2.98 22.45
CA ASP A 116 -2.20 -2.42 23.05
C ASP A 116 -2.06 -0.94 22.73
N GLU A 117 -1.75 -0.15 23.75
CA GLU A 117 -1.37 1.24 23.56
C GLU A 117 0.09 1.32 23.13
N VAL A 118 0.33 2.08 22.07
CA VAL A 118 1.65 2.21 21.45
C VAL A 118 2.00 3.66 21.25
N SER A 119 3.28 3.98 21.41
CA SER A 119 3.86 5.22 20.93
C SER A 119 4.66 4.97 19.66
N TYR A 120 4.56 5.86 18.69
CA TYR A 120 5.20 5.69 17.39
C TYR A 120 5.51 7.03 16.73
N LYS A 121 6.41 7.02 15.74
CA LYS A 121 6.65 8.14 14.84
C LYS A 121 6.13 7.82 13.45
N ILE A 122 5.86 8.84 12.65
CA ILE A 122 5.32 8.70 11.30
C ILE A 122 6.43 8.86 10.26
N CYS A 123 6.48 7.90 9.34
CA CYS A 123 7.33 7.97 8.16
C CYS A 123 6.49 7.83 6.88
N SER A 124 6.61 8.80 5.97
CA SER A 124 5.98 8.71 4.64
C SER A 124 6.72 7.71 3.75
N ILE A 125 5.97 6.90 3.00
CA ILE A 125 6.52 5.84 2.15
C ILE A 125 6.87 6.40 0.75
N PRO A 126 8.16 6.48 0.36
CA PRO A 126 8.56 6.93 -0.97
C PRO A 126 8.20 5.88 -2.06
N PRO A 127 8.18 6.26 -3.35
CA PRO A 127 8.52 7.58 -3.90
C PRO A 127 7.35 8.57 -3.88
N LYS A 128 6.10 8.09 -3.77
CA LYS A 128 4.91 8.94 -3.89
C LYS A 128 4.49 9.63 -2.60
N HIS A 129 4.95 9.16 -1.43
CA HIS A 129 4.63 9.73 -0.12
C HIS A 129 3.12 9.77 0.22
N GLU A 130 2.30 8.95 -0.47
CA GLU A 130 0.84 8.88 -0.29
C GLU A 130 0.44 8.07 0.95
N LYS A 131 1.27 7.09 1.33
CA LYS A 131 1.02 6.21 2.47
C LYS A 131 1.98 6.52 3.60
N ILE A 132 1.52 6.30 4.82
CA ILE A 132 2.32 6.48 6.04
C ILE A 132 2.55 5.14 6.74
N GLN A 133 3.70 5.06 7.40
CA GLN A 133 4.13 3.92 8.18
C GLN A 133 4.50 4.39 9.59
N ALA A 134 4.11 3.60 10.59
CA ALA A 134 4.56 3.75 11.96
C ALA A 134 5.97 3.19 12.10
N VAL A 135 6.88 3.99 12.64
CA VAL A 135 8.28 3.65 12.90
C VAL A 135 8.62 3.92 14.37
N GLU A 136 9.67 3.27 14.88
CA GLU A 136 10.08 3.39 16.29
C GLU A 136 8.91 3.09 17.23
N VAL A 137 8.19 2.01 16.95
CA VAL A 137 6.95 1.66 17.65
C VAL A 137 7.31 0.99 18.97
N THR A 138 6.85 1.57 20.08
CA THR A 138 7.04 1.03 21.43
C THR A 138 5.68 0.80 22.09
N ILE A 139 5.49 -0.36 22.71
CA ILE A 139 4.26 -0.65 23.45
C ILE A 139 4.36 0.02 24.82
N THR A 140 3.42 0.93 25.11
CA THR A 140 3.38 1.71 26.37
C THR A 140 2.49 1.03 27.41
N HIS A 141 1.34 0.51 26.99
CA HIS A 141 0.42 -0.24 27.87
C HIS A 141 -0.07 -1.50 27.17
N LEU A 142 0.04 -2.62 27.86
CA LEU A 142 -0.47 -3.92 27.40
C LEU A 142 -1.98 -3.99 27.60
N ALA A 143 -2.70 -4.51 26.61
CA ALA A 143 -4.14 -4.66 26.65
C ALA A 143 -4.56 -5.59 27.81
N PRO A 144 -5.30 -5.09 28.81
CA PRO A 144 -5.67 -5.88 29.98
C PRO A 144 -6.58 -7.05 29.60
N GLY A 145 -6.45 -8.18 30.30
CA GLY A 145 -7.26 -9.38 30.04
C GLY A 145 -6.88 -10.14 28.77
N THR A 146 -5.79 -9.75 28.09
CA THR A 146 -5.29 -10.43 26.90
C THR A 146 -3.99 -11.17 27.20
N LYS A 147 -3.75 -12.28 26.49
CA LYS A 147 -2.47 -13.00 26.55
C LYS A 147 -1.47 -12.31 25.65
N HIS A 148 -0.36 -11.88 26.21
CA HIS A 148 0.74 -11.24 25.52
C HIS A 148 1.86 -12.25 25.29
N GLU A 149 2.39 -12.31 24.08
CA GLU A 149 3.56 -13.13 23.76
C GLU A 149 4.77 -12.23 23.59
N THR A 150 5.96 -12.75 23.86
CA THR A 150 7.22 -12.11 23.48
C THR A 150 7.79 -12.70 22.20
N TRP A 151 8.72 -11.98 21.56
CA TRP A 151 9.46 -12.50 20.42
C TRP A 151 10.21 -13.80 20.74
N SER A 152 10.61 -13.99 22.01
CA SER A 152 11.23 -15.22 22.52
C SER A 152 10.27 -16.40 22.71
N GLY A 153 8.96 -16.15 22.69
CA GLY A 153 7.91 -17.15 22.90
C GLY A 153 7.40 -17.27 24.34
N ALA A 154 7.88 -16.45 25.28
CA ALA A 154 7.29 -16.37 26.61
C ALA A 154 5.90 -15.72 26.56
N VAL A 155 4.93 -16.26 27.32
CA VAL A 155 3.54 -15.81 27.35
C VAL A 155 3.22 -15.21 28.72
N PHE A 156 2.61 -14.03 28.72
CA PHE A 156 2.22 -13.26 29.89
C PHE A 156 0.71 -12.99 29.82
N GLN A 157 0.10 -12.81 30.99
CA GLN A 157 -1.30 -12.42 31.09
C GLN A 157 -1.34 -11.15 31.95
N SER A 158 -1.81 -10.05 31.36
CA SER A 158 -1.92 -8.73 31.99
C SER A 158 -3.28 -8.53 32.65
#